data_AF-A0A958SME4-F1
#
_entry.id   AF-A0A958SME4-F1
#
_cell.length_a   1.000
_cell.length_b   1.000
_cell.length_c   1.000
_cell.angle_alpha   90.00
_cell.angle_beta   90.00
_cell.angle_gamma   90.00
#
_symmetry.space_group_name_H-M   'P 1'
#
loop_
_entity.id
_entity.type
_entity.pdbx_description
1 polymer ?
#
loop_
_entity_poly.entity_id
_entity_poly.type
_entity_poly.pdbx_seq_one_letter_code
_entity_poly.pdbx_strand_id
1 'polypeptide(L)'
;FRIIVEWEYYALLNLLKTKNFVPDIAWMSERLGISLLRCQEVWNDLIAAKMVVPDENGVFKRAYSRLATTDYELSLPLQQAHVEELKLVAEKIGQVPPELRDVFSLILPSRPQLLKKARQITRDYFRKMEALLESEPGEEVYLLGAHLIPLTLPKKESNQ
;
A
#
# COMPACT_ATOMS: atom_id res chain seq x y z
N PHE A 1 14.94 -5.61 -6.45
CA PHE A 1 14.21 -4.98 -5.33
C PHE A 1 13.14 -3.97 -5.78
N ARG A 2 12.64 -3.99 -7.04
CA ARG A 2 11.52 -3.13 -7.49
C ARG A 2 10.17 -3.48 -6.86
N ILE A 3 9.98 -4.74 -6.48
CA ILE A 3 8.75 -5.30 -5.91
C ILE A 3 8.28 -4.60 -4.62
N ILE A 4 9.18 -3.90 -3.91
CA ILE A 4 8.87 -3.15 -2.68
C ILE A 4 8.64 -1.66 -2.96
N VAL A 5 8.98 -1.16 -4.15
CA VAL A 5 9.06 0.27 -4.48
C VAL A 5 7.80 0.79 -5.14
N GLU A 6 7.15 -0.03 -5.96
CA GLU A 6 6.11 0.42 -6.87
C GLU A 6 4.76 -0.17 -6.42
N TRP A 7 3.76 0.70 -6.22
CA TRP A 7 2.47 0.34 -5.59
C TRP A 7 1.72 -0.74 -6.37
N GLU A 8 1.93 -0.82 -7.69
CA GLU A 8 1.30 -1.77 -8.59
C GLU A 8 1.59 -3.22 -8.20
N TYR A 9 2.79 -3.51 -7.66
CA TYR A 9 3.14 -4.86 -7.21
C TYR A 9 2.25 -5.29 -6.05
N TYR A 10 2.07 -4.38 -5.07
CA TYR A 10 1.25 -4.65 -3.91
C TYR A 10 -0.24 -4.71 -4.28
N ALA A 11 -0.69 -3.81 -5.16
CA ALA A 11 -2.06 -3.79 -5.64
C ALA A 11 -2.41 -5.07 -6.41
N LEU A 12 -1.54 -5.52 -7.33
CA LEU A 12 -1.75 -6.75 -8.08
C LEU A 12 -1.78 -7.97 -7.14
N LEU A 13 -0.84 -8.05 -6.18
CA LEU A 13 -0.82 -9.12 -5.17
C LEU A 13 -2.13 -9.20 -4.37
N ASN A 14 -2.77 -8.07 -4.08
CA ASN A 14 -4.08 -8.02 -3.42
C ASN A 14 -5.24 -8.28 -4.38
N LEU A 15 -5.12 -7.94 -5.66
CA LEU A 15 -6.11 -8.24 -6.69
C LEU A 15 -6.35 -9.75 -6.82
N LEU A 16 -5.32 -10.60 -6.61
CA LEU A 16 -5.45 -12.06 -6.57
C LEU A 16 -6.41 -12.57 -5.47
N LYS A 17 -6.66 -11.80 -4.41
CA LYS A 17 -7.59 -12.18 -3.34
C LYS A 17 -9.05 -11.79 -3.64
N THR A 18 -9.31 -11.08 -4.74
CA THR A 18 -10.68 -10.66 -5.07
C THR A 18 -11.53 -11.84 -5.56
N LYS A 19 -12.82 -11.86 -5.24
CA LYS A 19 -13.74 -12.99 -5.53
C LYS A 19 -13.77 -13.40 -7.00
N ASN A 20 -13.59 -12.44 -7.91
CA ASN A 20 -13.71 -12.62 -9.36
C ASN A 20 -12.36 -12.42 -10.07
N PHE A 21 -11.26 -12.76 -9.40
CA PHE A 21 -9.94 -12.63 -10.00
C PHE A 21 -9.83 -13.43 -11.30
N VAL A 22 -9.37 -12.77 -12.37
CA VAL A 22 -9.05 -13.39 -13.66
C VAL A 22 -7.56 -13.19 -13.92
N PRO A 23 -6.75 -14.26 -14.12
CA PRO A 23 -5.33 -14.16 -14.42
C PRO A 23 -5.08 -13.75 -15.89
N ASP A 24 -5.70 -12.65 -16.31
CA ASP A 24 -5.60 -12.06 -17.63
C ASP A 24 -5.04 -10.63 -17.53
N ILE A 25 -4.07 -10.31 -18.38
CA ILE A 25 -3.34 -9.04 -18.32
C ILE A 25 -4.25 -7.86 -18.65
N ALA A 26 -5.16 -8.02 -19.61
CA ALA A 26 -6.08 -6.95 -19.99
C ALA A 26 -7.04 -6.65 -18.83
N TRP A 27 -7.65 -7.69 -18.27
CA TRP A 27 -8.53 -7.57 -17.12
C TRP A 27 -7.85 -6.94 -15.91
N MET A 28 -6.64 -7.38 -15.55
CA MET A 28 -5.90 -6.82 -14.41
C MET A 28 -5.52 -5.36 -14.64
N SER A 29 -5.08 -5.01 -15.85
CA SER A 29 -4.69 -3.63 -16.19
C SER A 29 -5.88 -2.66 -16.06
N GLU A 30 -7.06 -3.10 -16.51
CA GLU A 30 -8.29 -2.32 -16.42
C GLU A 30 -8.72 -2.11 -14.97
N ARG A 31 -8.71 -3.19 -14.17
CA ARG A 31 -9.09 -3.12 -12.75
C ARG A 31 -8.16 -2.24 -11.92
N LEU A 32 -6.87 -2.22 -12.22
CA LEU A 32 -5.89 -1.41 -11.51
C LEU A 32 -5.74 0.00 -12.09
N GLY A 33 -6.29 0.27 -13.28
CA GLY A 33 -6.14 1.54 -13.98
C GLY A 33 -4.71 1.83 -14.42
N ILE A 34 -3.95 0.79 -14.81
CA ILE A 34 -2.57 0.89 -15.29
C ILE A 34 -2.47 0.44 -16.75
N SER A 35 -1.37 0.77 -17.45
CA SER A 35 -1.20 0.35 -18.85
C SER A 35 -1.00 -1.17 -18.97
N LEU A 36 -1.40 -1.75 -20.11
CA LEU A 36 -1.19 -3.17 -20.43
C LEU A 36 0.27 -3.58 -20.29
N LEU A 37 1.19 -2.76 -20.84
CA LEU A 37 2.63 -3.00 -20.77
C LEU A 37 3.09 -3.06 -19.32
N ARG A 38 2.66 -2.09 -18.50
CA ARG A 38 3.03 -2.02 -17.08
C ARG A 38 2.49 -3.21 -16.29
N CYS A 39 1.25 -3.59 -16.53
CA CYS A 39 0.63 -4.76 -15.90
C CYS A 39 1.41 -6.05 -16.25
N GLN A 40 1.81 -6.20 -17.52
CA GLN A 40 2.59 -7.35 -17.98
C GLN A 40 3.97 -7.43 -17.31
N GLU A 41 4.66 -6.30 -17.17
CA GLU A 41 5.96 -6.21 -16.48
C GLU A 41 5.83 -6.63 -15.01
N VAL A 42 4.88 -6.03 -14.28
CA VAL A 42 4.63 -6.31 -12.86
C VAL A 42 4.28 -7.79 -12.65
N TRP A 43 3.40 -8.35 -13.50
CA TRP A 43 3.00 -9.75 -13.43
C TRP A 43 4.19 -10.71 -13.62
N ASN A 44 5.01 -10.46 -14.64
CA ASN A 44 6.19 -11.29 -14.94
C ASN A 44 7.21 -11.24 -13.80
N ASP A 45 7.48 -10.05 -13.25
CA ASP A 45 8.41 -9.86 -12.15
C ASP A 45 7.91 -10.58 -10.87
N LEU A 46 6.60 -10.54 -10.60
CA LEU A 46 6.00 -11.24 -9.45
C LEU A 46 6.09 -12.77 -9.57
N ILE A 47 5.87 -13.33 -10.77
CA ILE A 47 6.05 -14.76 -11.02
C ILE A 47 7.53 -15.14 -10.90
N ALA A 48 8.42 -14.38 -11.52
CA ALA A 48 9.87 -14.64 -11.50
C ALA A 48 10.42 -14.62 -10.06
N ALA A 49 9.91 -13.70 -9.23
CA ALA A 49 10.25 -13.61 -7.81
C ALA A 49 9.52 -14.63 -6.92
N LYS A 50 8.69 -15.51 -7.49
CA LYS A 50 7.87 -16.50 -6.78
C LYS A 50 6.94 -15.89 -5.73
N MET A 51 6.50 -14.64 -5.96
CA MET A 51 5.51 -13.95 -5.11
C MET A 51 4.09 -14.35 -5.51
N VAL A 52 3.90 -14.75 -6.76
CA VAL A 52 2.69 -15.38 -7.30
C VAL A 52 3.05 -16.79 -7.76
N VAL A 53 2.28 -17.79 -7.30
CA VAL A 53 2.50 -19.21 -7.60
C VAL A 53 1.18 -19.90 -7.95
N PRO A 54 1.16 -20.90 -8.84
CA PRO A 54 -0.02 -21.73 -9.04
C PRO A 54 -0.29 -22.55 -7.77
N ASP A 55 -1.55 -22.72 -7.42
CA ASP A 55 -2.02 -23.67 -6.41
C ASP A 55 -2.14 -25.08 -6.99
N GLU A 56 -2.61 -26.02 -6.18
CA GLU A 56 -2.76 -27.43 -6.56
C GLU A 56 -3.76 -27.64 -7.70
N ASN A 57 -4.66 -26.68 -7.93
CA ASN A 57 -5.66 -26.68 -8.99
C ASN A 57 -5.22 -25.85 -10.21
N GLY A 58 -4.00 -25.30 -10.22
CA GLY A 58 -3.48 -24.44 -11.27
C GLY A 58 -3.94 -22.98 -11.21
N VAL A 59 -4.60 -22.56 -10.12
CA VAL A 59 -5.05 -21.17 -9.90
C VAL A 59 -3.92 -20.37 -9.25
N PHE A 60 -3.64 -19.17 -9.76
CA PHE A 60 -2.60 -18.32 -9.20
C PHE A 60 -2.99 -17.76 -7.83
N LYS A 61 -2.13 -17.96 -6.84
CA LYS A 61 -2.26 -17.42 -5.48
C LYS A 61 -0.98 -16.69 -5.06
N ARG A 62 -1.10 -15.85 -4.03
CA ARG A 62 0.07 -15.29 -3.35
C ARG A 62 0.87 -16.39 -2.65
N ALA A 63 2.19 -16.30 -2.72
CA ALA A 63 3.07 -17.19 -1.97
C ALA A 63 3.07 -16.92 -0.45
N TYR A 64 2.83 -15.66 -0.04
CA TYR A 64 2.81 -15.24 1.36
C TYR A 64 1.46 -14.63 1.75
N SER A 65 0.96 -14.99 2.93
CA SER A 65 -0.33 -14.50 3.44
C SER A 65 -0.28 -13.04 3.88
N ARG A 66 0.88 -12.55 4.36
CA ARG A 66 1.14 -11.17 4.74
C ARG A 66 2.41 -10.65 4.10
N LEU A 67 2.34 -9.42 3.60
CA LEU A 67 3.48 -8.66 3.10
C LEU A 67 3.59 -7.42 3.99
N ALA A 68 4.46 -7.47 4.98
CA ALA A 68 4.77 -6.31 5.81
C ALA A 68 6.12 -5.75 5.36
N THR A 69 6.20 -4.43 5.19
CA THR A 69 7.49 -3.75 5.05
C THR A 69 8.24 -3.80 6.38
N THR A 70 9.57 -3.92 6.33
CA THR A 70 10.41 -3.90 7.53
C THR A 70 10.36 -2.52 8.16
N ASP A 71 10.09 -2.48 9.47
CA ASP A 71 10.05 -1.23 10.22
C ASP A 71 11.45 -0.59 10.32
N TYR A 72 11.52 0.74 10.22
CA TYR A 72 12.68 1.58 10.53
C TYR A 72 13.85 1.61 9.54
N GLU A 73 13.80 0.90 8.41
CA GLU A 73 14.83 1.06 7.37
C GLU A 73 14.50 2.25 6.46
N LEU A 74 15.29 3.32 6.59
CA LEU A 74 15.38 4.39 5.58
C LEU A 74 16.06 3.84 4.32
N SER A 75 15.39 2.95 3.61
CA SER A 75 15.83 2.53 2.29
C SER A 75 15.30 3.54 1.26
N LEU A 76 16.15 3.96 0.33
CA LEU A 76 15.73 4.76 -0.83
C LEU A 76 14.51 4.12 -1.55
N PRO A 77 14.46 2.79 -1.75
CA PRO A 77 13.27 2.06 -2.18
C PRO A 77 11.98 2.40 -1.43
N LEU A 78 12.00 2.34 -0.09
CA LEU A 78 10.79 2.58 0.72
C LEU A 78 10.35 4.04 0.68
N GLN A 79 11.30 4.98 0.65
CA GLN A 79 10.98 6.40 0.49
C GLN A 79 10.31 6.68 -0.86
N GLN A 80 10.81 6.06 -1.92
CA GLN A 80 10.22 6.17 -3.26
C GLN A 80 8.81 5.58 -3.29
N ALA A 81 8.59 4.42 -2.65
CA ALA A 81 7.25 3.84 -2.53
C ALA A 81 6.25 4.80 -1.90
N HIS A 82 6.60 5.39 -0.75
CA HIS A 82 5.72 6.36 -0.09
C HIS A 82 5.44 7.60 -0.93
N VAL A 83 6.40 8.05 -1.73
CA VAL A 83 6.19 9.18 -2.65
C VAL A 83 5.22 8.80 -3.77
N GLU A 84 5.37 7.62 -4.38
CA GLU A 84 4.46 7.17 -5.43
C GLU A 84 3.05 6.90 -4.90
N GLU A 85 2.92 6.34 -3.69
CA GLU A 85 1.63 6.19 -3.00
C GLU A 85 0.93 7.55 -2.81
N LEU A 86 1.65 8.57 -2.33
CA LEU A 86 1.10 9.91 -2.13
C LEU A 86 0.67 10.59 -3.45
N LYS A 87 1.41 10.37 -4.54
CA LYS A 87 1.01 10.86 -5.87
C LYS A 87 -0.28 10.18 -6.35
N LEU A 88 -0.40 8.86 -6.17
CA LEU A 88 -1.62 8.12 -6.51
C LEU A 88 -2.83 8.65 -5.72
N VAL A 89 -2.67 8.88 -4.42
CA VAL A 89 -3.73 9.48 -3.58
C VAL A 89 -4.13 10.85 -4.13
N ALA A 90 -3.15 11.71 -4.45
CA ALA A 90 -3.41 13.03 -5.00
C ALA A 90 -4.14 12.99 -6.36
N GLU A 91 -3.84 12.00 -7.21
CA GLU A 91 -4.55 11.78 -8.48
C GLU A 91 -5.99 11.31 -8.24
N LYS A 92 -6.19 10.32 -7.37
CA LYS A 92 -7.49 9.66 -7.17
C LYS A 92 -8.48 10.47 -6.33
N ILE A 93 -8.03 11.42 -5.52
CA ILE A 93 -8.89 12.21 -4.62
C ILE A 93 -10.02 12.96 -5.35
N GLY A 94 -9.79 13.37 -6.59
CA GLY A 94 -10.79 14.07 -7.42
C GLY A 94 -11.61 13.15 -8.32
N GLN A 95 -11.23 11.88 -8.45
CA GLN A 95 -11.82 10.92 -9.40
C GLN A 95 -12.69 9.86 -8.71
N VAL A 96 -12.33 9.48 -7.48
CA VAL A 96 -13.05 8.46 -6.70
C VAL A 96 -14.17 9.11 -5.90
N PRO A 97 -15.43 8.62 -5.98
CA PRO A 97 -16.55 9.14 -5.20
C PRO A 97 -16.28 9.10 -3.68
N PRO A 98 -16.76 10.07 -2.89
CA PRO A 98 -16.53 10.13 -1.43
C PRO A 98 -16.91 8.86 -0.68
N GLU A 99 -17.97 8.17 -1.07
CA GLU A 99 -18.43 6.91 -0.50
C GLU A 99 -17.47 5.72 -0.72
N LEU A 100 -16.55 5.83 -1.69
CA LEU A 100 -15.55 4.81 -2.03
C LEU A 100 -14.14 5.18 -1.58
N ARG A 101 -13.97 6.31 -0.87
CA ARG A 101 -12.67 6.74 -0.35
C ARG A 101 -12.78 7.29 1.06
N ASP A 102 -11.78 6.99 1.88
CA ASP A 102 -11.65 7.58 3.22
C ASP A 102 -10.36 8.38 3.32
N VAL A 103 -10.48 9.70 3.10
CA VAL A 103 -9.34 10.63 3.14
C VAL A 103 -9.66 11.76 4.11
N PHE A 104 -9.04 11.70 5.30
CA PHE A 104 -9.14 12.74 6.31
C PHE A 104 -7.75 13.25 6.71
N SER A 105 -7.68 14.51 7.11
CA SER A 105 -6.43 15.16 7.53
C SER A 105 -6.64 15.87 8.86
N LEU A 106 -5.66 15.76 9.75
CA LEU A 106 -5.68 16.40 11.06
C LEU A 106 -4.39 17.19 11.26
N ILE A 107 -4.52 18.48 11.53
CA ILE A 107 -3.40 19.38 11.84
C ILE A 107 -3.53 19.79 13.30
N LEU A 108 -2.56 19.43 14.14
CA LEU A 108 -2.60 19.72 15.58
C LEU A 108 -1.19 20.03 16.15
N PRO A 109 -1.10 20.87 17.20
CA PRO A 109 0.14 21.04 17.94
C PRO A 109 0.43 19.81 18.81
N SER A 110 1.65 19.30 18.79
CA SER A 110 2.06 18.15 19.60
C SER A 110 3.54 18.24 20.02
N ARG A 111 3.93 17.40 20.98
CA ARG A 111 5.31 17.28 21.45
C ARG A 111 6.01 16.11 20.74
N PRO A 112 7.24 16.27 20.20
CA PRO A 112 7.94 15.18 19.49
C PRO A 112 8.06 13.88 20.29
N GLN A 113 8.14 13.96 21.62
CA GLN A 113 8.23 12.78 22.51
C GLN A 113 6.99 11.88 22.44
N LEU A 114 5.84 12.43 22.02
CA LEU A 114 4.60 11.67 21.85
C LEU A 114 4.57 10.87 20.54
N LEU A 115 5.47 11.13 19.60
CA LEU A 115 5.48 10.46 18.29
C LEU A 115 5.60 8.94 18.41
N LYS A 116 6.39 8.42 19.37
CA LYS A 116 6.48 6.97 19.59
C LYS A 116 5.13 6.36 19.98
N LYS A 117 4.39 7.02 20.88
CA LYS A 117 3.05 6.58 21.30
C LYS A 117 2.02 6.74 20.18
N ALA A 118 2.04 7.87 19.47
CA ALA A 118 1.16 8.11 18.32
C ALA A 118 1.35 7.05 17.24
N ARG A 119 2.59 6.70 16.89
CA ARG A 119 2.90 5.62 15.94
C ARG A 119 2.34 4.27 16.39
N GLN A 120 2.43 3.94 17.68
CA GLN A 120 1.88 2.68 18.18
C GLN A 120 0.35 2.64 18.00
N ILE A 121 -0.33 3.75 18.30
CA ILE A 121 -1.78 3.87 18.08
C ILE A 121 -2.11 3.70 16.59
N THR A 122 -1.37 4.35 15.70
CA THR A 122 -1.54 4.21 14.25
C THR A 122 -1.35 2.76 13.80
N ARG A 123 -0.34 2.05 14.32
CA ARG A 123 -0.13 0.62 14.01
C ARG A 123 -1.28 -0.25 14.49
N ASP A 124 -1.75 -0.01 15.71
CA ASP A 124 -2.88 -0.76 16.27
C ASP A 124 -4.18 -0.48 15.49
N TYR A 125 -4.36 0.74 14.99
CA TYR A 125 -5.41 1.08 14.03
C TYR A 125 -5.27 0.27 12.75
N PHE A 126 -4.10 0.27 12.09
CA PHE A 126 -3.88 -0.51 10.86
C PHE A 126 -4.12 -2.00 11.05
N ARG A 127 -3.64 -2.59 12.15
CA ARG A 127 -3.88 -4.02 12.45
C ARG A 127 -5.36 -4.34 12.59
N LYS A 128 -6.14 -3.44 13.22
CA LYS A 128 -7.59 -3.59 13.34
C LYS A 128 -8.28 -3.44 11.99
N MET A 129 -7.83 -2.49 11.15
CA MET A 129 -8.37 -2.28 9.81
C MET A 129 -8.05 -3.46 8.88
N GLU A 130 -6.82 -3.97 8.88
CA GLU A 130 -6.43 -5.17 8.13
C GLU A 130 -7.31 -6.37 8.54
N ALA A 131 -7.44 -6.61 9.85
CA ALA A 131 -8.26 -7.71 10.36
C ALA A 131 -9.75 -7.57 9.96
N LEU A 132 -10.28 -6.34 9.87
CA LEU A 132 -11.64 -6.07 9.44
C LEU A 132 -11.79 -6.24 7.92
N LEU A 133 -10.96 -5.57 7.13
CA LEU A 133 -11.10 -5.48 5.67
C LEU A 133 -10.65 -6.74 4.94
N GLU A 134 -9.76 -7.56 5.53
CA GLU A 134 -9.42 -8.89 5.02
C GLU A 134 -10.22 -10.04 5.69
N SER A 135 -11.23 -9.74 6.53
CA SER A 135 -12.02 -10.79 7.19
C SER A 135 -12.88 -11.61 6.22
N GLU A 136 -13.22 -11.03 5.07
CA GLU A 136 -13.99 -11.65 4.00
C GLU A 136 -13.30 -11.41 2.64
N PRO A 137 -13.63 -12.20 1.60
CA PRO A 137 -13.07 -11.96 0.28
C PRO A 137 -13.52 -10.59 -0.27
N GLY A 138 -12.55 -9.75 -0.61
CA GLY A 138 -12.79 -8.38 -1.08
C GLY A 138 -13.30 -8.30 -2.52
N GLU A 139 -13.98 -7.20 -2.84
CA GLU A 139 -14.45 -6.86 -4.19
C GLU A 139 -13.49 -5.86 -4.89
N GLU A 140 -12.91 -4.96 -4.10
CA GLU A 140 -12.00 -3.89 -4.55
C GLU A 140 -10.69 -3.87 -3.75
N VAL A 141 -9.66 -3.25 -4.34
CA VAL A 141 -8.36 -3.05 -3.70
C VAL A 141 -8.26 -1.60 -3.20
N TYR A 142 -8.19 -1.44 -1.88
CA TYR A 142 -8.06 -0.12 -1.24
C TYR A 142 -6.62 0.16 -0.80
N LEU A 143 -6.18 1.40 -0.98
CA LEU A 143 -4.97 1.92 -0.38
C LEU A 143 -5.34 2.67 0.92
N LEU A 144 -4.96 2.11 2.07
CA LEU A 144 -5.08 2.77 3.36
C LEU A 144 -3.69 3.30 3.78
N GLY A 145 -3.56 4.62 3.91
CA GLY A 145 -2.33 5.29 4.33
C GLY A 145 -2.56 6.16 5.56
N ALA A 146 -1.51 6.38 6.35
CA ALA A 146 -1.52 7.35 7.45
C ALA A 146 -0.18 8.08 7.48
N HIS A 147 -0.22 9.41 7.42
CA HIS A 147 0.97 10.24 7.37
C HIS A 147 1.02 11.14 8.60
N LEU A 148 2.10 11.01 9.38
CA LEU A 148 2.40 11.89 10.51
C LEU A 148 3.79 12.47 10.33
N ILE A 149 3.86 13.71 9.86
CA ILE A 149 5.09 14.42 9.52
C ILE A 149 5.09 15.76 10.27
N PRO A 150 6.21 16.18 10.90
CA PRO A 150 6.29 17.51 11.47
C PRO A 150 6.24 18.57 10.35
N LEU A 151 5.32 19.52 10.46
CA LEU A 151 5.22 20.67 9.53
C LEU A 151 6.15 21.83 9.93
N THR A 152 6.80 21.71 11.08
CA THR A 152 7.76 22.68 11.62
C THR A 152 9.17 22.12 11.54
N LEU A 153 10.16 22.99 11.32
CA LEU A 153 11.57 22.61 11.47
C LEU A 153 11.86 22.17 12.92
N PRO A 154 12.65 21.10 13.14
CA PRO A 154 13.16 20.78 14.46
C PRO A 154 13.85 22.00 15.06
N LYS A 155 13.55 22.34 16.31
CA LYS A 155 14.25 23.43 17.00
C LYS A 155 15.74 23.08 17.03
N LYS A 156 16.60 23.97 16.52
CA LYS A 156 18.04 23.88 16.75
C LYS A 156 18.27 23.93 18.26
N GLU A 157 18.93 22.92 18.81
CA GLU A 157 19.42 22.98 20.17
C GLU A 157 20.31 24.23 20.26
N SER A 158 19.86 25.20 21.05
CA SER A 158 20.67 26.37 21.35
C SER A 158 21.70 25.88 22.36
N ASN A 159 22.91 25.55 21.90
CA ASN A 159 24.03 25.31 22.80
C ASN A 159 24.21 26.59 23.63
N GLN A 160 23.87 26.49 24.93
CA GLN A 160 24.31 27.39 25.98
C GLN A 160 25.57 26.80 26.63
#